data_AF-A0A1Y5H6F7-F1
#
_entry.id   AF-A0A1Y5H6F7-F1
#
_cell.length_a   1.000
_cell.length_b   1.000
_cell.length_c   1.000
_cell.angle_alpha   90.00
_cell.angle_beta   90.00
_cell.angle_gamma   90.00
#
_symmetry.space_group_name_H-M   'P 1'
#
loop_
_entity.id
_entity.type
_entity.pdbx_description
1 polymer ?
#
loop_
_entity_poly.entity_id
_entity_poly.type
_entity_poly.pdbx_seq_one_letter_code
_entity_poly.pdbx_strand_id
1 'polypeptide(L)'
;MKLAINLDGLPVPVTQALVEQLSVQIDKQAIKLEQINSLVFNYRDKSYSADLGGYHPVEIRLQHNAGGWTFDYITSFSFVGMIYPELTKDADFDFSQGRGSLIYQGDFPLDQLASFYRLWESNFLSYIEMDCFDEITVSCD
;
A
#
# COMPACT_ATOMS: atom_id res chain seq x y z
N MET A 1 -16.82 -6.86 10.78
CA MET A 1 -16.18 -8.16 10.43
C MET A 1 -14.70 -7.86 10.31
N LYS A 2 -13.79 -8.54 11.02
CA LYS A 2 -12.36 -8.17 11.01
C LYS A 2 -11.72 -8.68 9.72
N LEU A 3 -11.00 -7.83 8.99
CA LEU A 3 -10.18 -8.26 7.86
C LEU A 3 -9.16 -9.28 8.36
N ALA A 4 -9.12 -10.44 7.71
CA ALA A 4 -8.19 -11.52 8.03
C ALA A 4 -7.45 -11.90 6.76
N ILE A 5 -6.12 -11.81 6.81
CA ILE A 5 -5.20 -12.14 5.72
C ILE A 5 -4.20 -13.14 6.28
N ASN A 6 -3.93 -14.22 5.53
CA ASN A 6 -2.84 -15.12 5.87
C ASN A 6 -1.50 -14.49 5.49
N LEU A 7 -0.65 -14.23 6.49
CA LEU A 7 0.66 -13.61 6.29
C LEU A 7 1.78 -14.66 6.11
N ASP A 8 1.50 -15.93 6.39
CA ASP A 8 2.50 -16.99 6.26
C ASP A 8 2.84 -17.25 4.79
N GLY A 9 4.13 -17.29 4.48
CA GLY A 9 4.63 -17.58 3.15
C GLY A 9 4.53 -16.42 2.15
N LEU A 10 4.18 -15.21 2.60
CA LEU A 10 4.31 -14.02 1.75
C LEU A 10 5.78 -13.76 1.39
N PRO A 11 6.06 -13.30 0.15
CA PRO A 11 7.42 -13.07 -0.32
C PRO A 11 8.15 -11.96 0.46
N VAL A 12 7.40 -11.00 1.00
CA VAL A 12 7.90 -9.94 1.88
C VAL A 12 7.22 -10.02 3.25
N PRO A 13 7.89 -9.55 4.32
CA PRO A 13 7.42 -9.72 5.69
C PRO A 13 6.35 -8.68 6.06
N VAL A 14 5.17 -8.78 5.45
CA VAL A 14 4.00 -7.95 5.79
C VAL A 14 3.62 -8.16 7.25
N THR A 15 3.42 -7.08 7.99
CA THR A 15 3.15 -7.16 9.43
C THR A 15 1.65 -7.21 9.75
N GLN A 16 1.33 -7.83 10.89
CA GLN A 16 -0.02 -7.78 11.44
C GLN A 16 -0.49 -6.35 11.72
N ALA A 17 0.44 -5.43 12.02
CA ALA A 17 0.15 -4.02 12.24
C ALA A 17 -0.45 -3.35 10.98
N LEU A 18 0.07 -3.68 9.77
CA LEU A 18 -0.53 -3.19 8.53
C LEU A 18 -1.97 -3.71 8.36
N VAL A 19 -2.20 -5.01 8.58
CA VAL A 19 -3.55 -5.59 8.48
C VAL A 19 -4.53 -4.95 9.49
N GLU A 20 -4.06 -4.62 10.68
CA GLU A 20 -4.85 -3.91 11.70
C GLU A 20 -5.15 -2.48 11.27
N GLN A 21 -4.19 -1.76 10.70
CA GLN A 21 -4.44 -0.43 10.14
C GLN A 21 -5.47 -0.46 9.00
N LEU A 22 -5.39 -1.43 8.08
CA LEU A 22 -6.40 -1.60 7.02
C LEU A 22 -7.79 -1.92 7.61
N SER A 23 -7.85 -2.77 8.64
CA SER A 23 -9.09 -3.08 9.36
C SER A 23 -9.72 -1.82 9.98
N VAL A 24 -8.90 -0.94 10.57
CA VAL A 24 -9.37 0.33 11.12
C VAL A 24 -10.01 1.20 10.03
N GLN A 25 -9.45 1.23 8.82
CA GLN A 25 -10.03 2.02 7.73
C GLN A 25 -11.35 1.44 7.20
N ILE A 26 -11.46 0.10 7.10
CA ILE A 26 -12.71 -0.60 6.80
C ILE A 26 -13.80 -0.21 7.80
N ASP A 27 -13.49 -0.27 9.09
CA ASP A 27 -14.44 0.05 10.17
C ASP A 27 -14.81 1.55 10.17
N LYS A 28 -13.82 2.45 10.03
CA LYS A 28 -14.04 3.91 9.96
C LYS A 28 -14.96 4.31 8.80
N GLN A 29 -14.83 3.65 7.65
CA GLN A 29 -15.61 3.95 6.45
C GLN A 29 -16.85 3.08 6.32
N ALA A 30 -17.18 2.28 7.35
CA ALA A 30 -18.33 1.39 7.41
C ALA A 30 -18.44 0.45 6.19
N ILE A 31 -17.29 -0.01 5.68
CA ILE A 31 -17.24 -0.90 4.52
C ILE A 31 -17.75 -2.28 4.91
N LYS A 32 -18.71 -2.77 4.12
CA LYS A 32 -19.30 -4.11 4.26
C LYS A 32 -18.53 -5.07 3.38
N LEU A 33 -17.83 -6.01 4.01
CA LEU A 33 -17.02 -7.01 3.30
C LEU A 33 -17.89 -8.07 2.60
N GLU A 34 -19.20 -8.11 2.91
CA GLU A 34 -20.12 -9.00 2.23
C GLU A 34 -20.32 -8.56 0.77
N GLN A 35 -20.09 -9.47 -0.18
CA GLN A 35 -20.34 -9.29 -1.63
C GLN A 35 -19.36 -8.38 -2.39
N ILE A 36 -18.26 -7.95 -1.78
CA ILE A 36 -17.16 -7.27 -2.48
C ILE A 36 -16.03 -8.26 -2.79
N ASN A 37 -15.36 -8.07 -3.92
CA ASN A 37 -14.27 -8.95 -4.35
C ASN A 37 -12.90 -8.27 -4.25
N SER A 38 -12.87 -6.96 -4.09
CA SER A 38 -11.62 -6.22 -3.91
C SER A 38 -11.79 -4.98 -3.04
N LEU A 39 -10.68 -4.54 -2.48
CA LEU A 39 -10.56 -3.30 -1.73
C LEU A 39 -9.33 -2.55 -2.25
N VAL A 40 -9.46 -1.25 -2.46
CA VAL A 40 -8.34 -0.37 -2.76
C VAL A 40 -8.29 0.74 -1.71
N PHE A 41 -7.21 0.76 -0.94
CA PHE A 41 -6.93 1.77 0.06
C PHE A 41 -6.01 2.80 -0.54
N ASN A 42 -6.38 4.07 -0.48
CA ASN A 42 -5.56 5.18 -0.91
C ASN A 42 -5.23 6.06 0.29
N TYR A 43 -3.94 6.31 0.52
CA TYR A 43 -3.42 7.19 1.56
C TYR A 43 -2.76 8.38 0.88
N ARG A 44 -3.21 9.59 1.20
CA ARG A 44 -2.76 10.81 0.54
C ARG A 44 -2.57 11.95 1.54
N ASP A 45 -1.42 12.60 1.42
CA ASP A 45 -1.16 13.94 1.92
C ASP A 45 -1.60 14.93 0.83
N LYS A 46 -2.64 15.72 1.07
CA LYS A 46 -3.18 16.67 0.09
C LYS A 46 -2.20 17.79 -0.24
N SER A 47 -1.26 18.06 0.66
CA SER A 47 -0.21 19.06 0.44
C SER A 47 0.94 18.51 -0.41
N TYR A 48 1.00 17.19 -0.62
CA TYR A 48 2.01 16.56 -1.47
C TYR A 48 1.99 17.15 -2.87
N SER A 49 3.12 17.72 -3.26
CA SER A 49 3.32 18.34 -4.58
C SER A 49 4.77 18.18 -5.03
N ALA A 50 5.00 18.34 -6.33
CA ALA A 50 6.35 18.26 -6.88
C ALA A 50 7.29 19.38 -6.36
N ASP A 51 6.73 20.55 -6.03
CA ASP A 51 7.51 21.72 -5.62
C ASP A 51 7.83 21.73 -4.12
N LEU A 52 6.88 21.32 -3.29
CA LEU A 52 7.01 21.40 -1.82
C LEU A 52 7.34 20.04 -1.18
N GLY A 53 7.27 18.95 -1.94
CA GLY A 53 7.34 17.60 -1.39
C GLY A 53 6.12 17.31 -0.51
N GLY A 54 6.35 16.54 0.55
CA GLY A 54 5.31 16.01 1.45
C GLY A 54 5.44 14.48 1.55
N TYR A 55 4.38 13.82 2.01
CA TYR A 55 4.37 12.37 2.14
C TYR A 55 3.86 11.71 0.84
N HIS A 56 4.60 10.71 0.38
CA HIS A 56 4.31 10.00 -0.86
C HIS A 56 2.94 9.30 -0.79
N PRO A 57 2.07 9.46 -1.81
CA PRO A 57 0.82 8.72 -1.87
C PRO A 57 1.08 7.21 -1.89
N VAL A 58 0.22 6.46 -1.21
CA VAL A 58 0.29 4.99 -1.16
C VAL A 58 -1.06 4.40 -1.54
N GLU A 59 -1.03 3.43 -2.45
CA GLU A 59 -2.18 2.61 -2.82
C GLU A 59 -1.94 1.15 -2.43
N ILE A 60 -2.91 0.55 -1.75
CA ILE A 60 -2.87 -0.87 -1.35
C ILE A 60 -4.13 -1.54 -1.89
N ARG A 61 -3.95 -2.59 -2.69
CA ARG A 61 -5.07 -3.37 -3.21
C ARG A 61 -5.10 -4.75 -2.57
N LEU A 62 -6.28 -5.15 -2.12
CA LEU A 62 -6.60 -6.50 -1.69
C LEU A 62 -7.62 -7.11 -2.64
N GLN A 63 -7.54 -8.43 -2.79
CA GLN A 63 -8.52 -9.25 -3.52
C GLN A 63 -9.07 -10.34 -2.61
N HIS A 64 -10.35 -10.68 -2.78
CA HIS A 64 -11.03 -11.74 -2.05
C HIS A 64 -11.25 -12.94 -2.97
N ASN A 65 -10.54 -14.02 -2.69
CA ASN A 65 -10.58 -15.26 -3.46
C ASN A 65 -11.22 -16.38 -2.61
N ALA A 66 -11.33 -17.59 -3.17
CA ALA A 66 -11.87 -18.74 -2.43
C ALA A 66 -11.10 -19.06 -1.12
N GLY A 67 -9.82 -18.65 -1.04
CA GLY A 67 -8.96 -18.79 0.14
C GLY A 67 -9.03 -17.61 1.14
N GLY A 68 -9.88 -16.62 0.90
CA GLY A 68 -9.98 -15.39 1.71
C GLY A 68 -9.30 -14.19 1.06
N TRP A 69 -9.07 -13.15 1.87
CA TRP A 69 -8.41 -11.91 1.45
C TRP A 69 -6.91 -12.08 1.30
N THR A 70 -6.34 -11.60 0.19
CA THR A 70 -4.90 -11.56 -0.06
C THR A 70 -4.48 -10.20 -0.61
N PHE A 71 -3.21 -9.85 -0.43
CA PHE A 71 -2.62 -8.70 -1.10
C PHE A 71 -2.55 -8.94 -2.61
N ASP A 72 -2.93 -7.93 -3.38
CA ASP A 72 -2.75 -7.87 -4.83
C ASP A 72 -1.47 -7.08 -5.13
N TYR A 73 -1.43 -5.81 -4.69
CA TYR A 73 -0.23 -4.98 -4.70
C TYR A 73 -0.21 -3.95 -3.57
N ILE A 74 0.99 -3.43 -3.31
CA ILE A 74 1.25 -2.25 -2.50
C ILE A 74 2.15 -1.33 -3.31
N THR A 75 1.70 -0.12 -3.60
CA THR A 75 2.43 0.83 -4.44
C THR A 75 2.56 2.17 -3.75
N SER A 76 3.75 2.74 -3.75
CA SER A 76 4.03 4.11 -3.35
C SER A 76 4.33 4.92 -4.61
N PHE A 77 4.02 6.22 -4.58
CA PHE A 77 4.16 7.12 -5.71
C PHE A 77 4.97 8.36 -5.35
N SER A 78 5.79 8.84 -6.29
CA SER A 78 6.47 10.13 -6.14
C SER A 78 6.51 10.91 -7.45
N PHE A 79 6.67 12.23 -7.34
CA PHE A 79 6.88 13.10 -8.49
C PHE A 79 8.31 12.95 -9.04
N VAL A 80 8.41 12.76 -10.35
CA VAL A 80 9.68 12.51 -11.04
C VAL A 80 9.80 13.43 -12.25
N GLY A 81 10.99 14.02 -12.43
CA GLY A 81 11.30 14.93 -13.53
C GLY A 81 11.43 16.38 -13.07
N MET A 82 12.29 17.14 -13.75
CA MET A 82 12.53 18.57 -13.43
C MET A 82 11.59 19.53 -14.17
N ILE A 83 11.12 19.15 -15.36
CA ILE A 83 10.25 19.97 -16.19
C ILE A 83 9.01 19.11 -16.47
N TYR A 84 7.86 19.55 -15.96
CA TYR A 84 6.60 18.78 -15.93
C TYR A 84 6.73 17.47 -15.12
N PRO A 85 6.90 17.56 -13.79
CA PRO A 85 7.01 16.39 -12.94
C PRO A 85 5.76 15.53 -13.02
N GLU A 86 5.95 14.22 -13.23
CA GLU A 86 4.86 13.24 -13.32
C GLU A 86 4.82 12.36 -12.07
N LEU A 87 3.61 12.08 -11.59
CA LEU A 87 3.41 11.16 -10.47
C LEU A 87 3.66 9.72 -10.97
N THR A 88 4.72 9.10 -10.48
CA THR A 88 5.24 7.82 -10.96
C THR A 88 5.35 6.84 -9.79
N LYS A 89 5.24 5.54 -10.05
CA LYS A 89 5.52 4.49 -9.04
C LYS A 89 6.97 4.61 -8.58
N ASP A 90 7.19 4.86 -7.29
CA ASP A 90 8.53 4.97 -6.72
C ASP A 90 9.02 3.63 -6.13
N ALA A 91 8.09 2.90 -5.51
CA ALA A 91 8.21 1.53 -5.07
C ALA A 91 6.89 0.79 -5.34
N ASP A 92 6.99 -0.41 -5.93
CA ASP A 92 5.86 -1.27 -6.24
C ASP A 92 6.14 -2.68 -5.74
N PHE A 93 5.23 -3.24 -4.96
CA PHE A 93 5.29 -4.59 -4.44
C PHE A 93 4.07 -5.37 -4.97
N ASP A 94 4.25 -6.05 -6.09
CA ASP A 94 3.21 -6.81 -6.79
C ASP A 94 3.21 -8.26 -6.30
N PHE A 95 2.28 -8.56 -5.38
CA PHE A 95 2.12 -9.89 -4.80
C PHE A 95 1.50 -10.87 -5.80
N SER A 96 0.70 -10.38 -6.75
CA SER A 96 0.06 -11.21 -7.78
C SER A 96 1.08 -11.83 -8.75
N GLN A 97 2.14 -11.10 -9.05
CA GLN A 97 3.23 -11.53 -9.94
C GLN A 97 4.48 -11.97 -9.20
N GLY A 98 4.56 -11.77 -7.87
CA GLY A 98 5.77 -12.02 -7.09
C GLY A 98 6.94 -11.15 -7.54
N ARG A 99 6.66 -9.92 -7.99
CA ARG A 99 7.66 -8.96 -8.47
C ARG A 99 7.59 -7.68 -7.65
N GLY A 100 8.71 -6.95 -7.58
CA GLY A 100 8.69 -5.58 -7.14
C GLY A 100 9.56 -4.70 -8.00
N SER A 101 9.28 -3.40 -7.99
CA SER A 101 9.99 -2.40 -8.78
C SER A 101 10.37 -1.24 -7.89
N LEU A 102 11.59 -0.75 -8.02
CA LEU A 102 12.05 0.47 -7.38
C LEU A 102 12.54 1.42 -8.47
N ILE A 103 12.01 2.63 -8.52
CA ILE A 103 12.13 3.51 -9.69
C ILE A 103 13.56 3.72 -10.20
N TYR A 104 14.56 3.77 -9.32
CA TYR A 104 15.97 3.98 -9.70
C TYR A 104 16.81 2.70 -9.71
N GLN A 105 16.25 1.55 -9.31
CA GLN A 105 16.97 0.28 -9.20
C GLN A 105 16.43 -0.77 -10.18
N GLY A 106 15.22 -0.58 -10.72
CA GLY A 106 14.56 -1.49 -11.64
C GLY A 106 13.72 -2.56 -10.93
N ASP A 107 13.53 -3.68 -11.61
CA ASP A 107 12.68 -4.76 -11.13
C ASP A 107 13.45 -5.90 -10.45
N PHE A 108 12.81 -6.50 -9.45
CA PHE A 108 13.33 -7.60 -8.66
C PHE A 108 12.25 -8.65 -8.42
N PRO A 109 12.62 -9.92 -8.21
CA PRO A 109 11.75 -10.85 -7.49
C PRO A 109 11.37 -10.26 -6.13
N LEU A 110 10.09 -10.36 -5.75
CA LEU A 110 9.56 -9.65 -4.60
C LEU A 110 10.24 -10.08 -3.28
N ASP A 111 10.65 -11.34 -3.17
CA ASP A 111 11.37 -11.88 -2.02
C ASP A 111 12.75 -11.24 -1.77
N GLN A 112 13.41 -10.75 -2.83
CA GLN A 112 14.67 -10.03 -2.72
C GLN A 112 14.50 -8.63 -2.13
N LEU A 113 13.27 -8.10 -2.09
CA LEU A 113 12.96 -6.79 -1.51
C LEU A 113 12.57 -6.88 -0.02
N ALA A 114 12.62 -8.05 0.62
CA ALA A 114 12.16 -8.24 2.00
C ALA A 114 12.75 -7.23 3.02
N SER A 115 14.05 -6.93 2.92
CA SER A 115 14.70 -5.94 3.80
C SER A 115 14.24 -4.51 3.53
N PHE A 116 14.07 -4.16 2.25
CA PHE A 116 13.57 -2.84 1.86
C PHE A 116 12.11 -2.67 2.28
N TYR A 117 11.27 -3.68 2.02
CA TYR A 117 9.86 -3.70 2.40
C TYR A 117 9.69 -3.48 3.91
N ARG A 118 10.48 -4.15 4.75
CA ARG A 118 10.43 -3.98 6.21
C ARG A 118 10.64 -2.52 6.63
N LEU A 119 11.62 -1.84 6.03
CA LEU A 119 11.89 -0.44 6.32
C LEU A 119 10.76 0.46 5.79
N TRP A 120 10.32 0.21 4.55
CA TRP A 120 9.23 0.94 3.92
C TRP A 120 7.94 0.85 4.73
N GLU A 121 7.52 -0.36 5.12
CA GLU A 121 6.28 -0.58 5.89
C GLU A 121 6.37 0.06 7.28
N SER A 122 7.52 -0.07 7.96
CA SER A 122 7.74 0.57 9.25
C SER A 122 7.61 2.10 9.18
N ASN A 123 8.16 2.72 8.13
CA ASN A 123 8.03 4.16 7.91
C ASN A 123 6.58 4.54 7.59
N PHE A 124 5.93 3.80 6.68
CA PHE A 124 4.54 4.04 6.31
C PHE A 124 3.59 3.99 7.52
N LEU A 125 3.72 2.96 8.37
CA LEU A 125 2.95 2.85 9.61
C LEU A 125 3.22 4.03 10.56
N SER A 126 4.48 4.44 10.69
CA SER A 126 4.84 5.61 11.52
C SER A 126 4.20 6.90 10.98
N TYR A 127 4.13 7.08 9.66
CA TYR A 127 3.48 8.24 9.05
C TYR A 127 1.97 8.25 9.27
N ILE A 128 1.32 7.08 9.26
CA ILE A 128 -0.09 6.97 9.65
C ILE A 128 -0.27 7.38 11.12
N GLU A 129 0.58 6.90 12.03
CA GLU A 129 0.51 7.23 13.46
C GLU A 129 0.76 8.72 13.75
N MET A 130 1.53 9.39 12.88
CA MET A 130 1.81 10.82 12.96
C MET A 130 0.77 11.71 12.27
N ASP A 131 -0.36 11.14 11.82
CA ASP A 131 -1.41 11.82 11.06
C ASP A 131 -0.90 12.55 9.80
N CYS A 132 0.11 11.99 9.13
CA CYS A 132 0.71 12.59 7.92
C CYS A 132 -0.19 12.50 6.68
N PHE A 133 -1.19 11.62 6.68
CA PHE A 133 -2.15 11.46 5.60
C PHE A 133 -3.50 12.07 6.01
N ASP A 134 -3.85 13.22 5.44
CA ASP A 134 -5.10 13.93 5.70
C ASP A 134 -6.26 13.48 4.79
N GLU A 135 -6.00 12.55 3.87
CA GLU A 135 -6.99 11.86 3.05
C GLU A 135 -6.72 10.36 3.00
N ILE A 136 -7.66 9.58 3.51
CA ILE A 136 -7.63 8.12 3.40
C ILE A 136 -8.98 7.66 2.85
N THR A 137 -8.98 6.97 1.72
CA THR A 137 -10.19 6.46 1.08
C THR A 137 -10.10 4.95 0.87
N VAL A 138 -11.23 4.27 1.00
CA VAL A 138 -11.39 2.85 0.68
C VAL A 138 -12.44 2.72 -0.40
N SER A 139 -12.06 2.28 -1.59
CA SER A 139 -12.97 1.91 -2.67
C SER A 139 -13.08 0.39 -2.78
N CYS A 140 -14.23 -0.07 -3.25
CA CYS A 140 -14.54 -1.49 -3.39
C CYS A 140 -15.11 -1.78 -4.77
N ASP A 141 -14.63 -2.86 -5.39
CA ASP A 141 -15.17 -3.45 -6.62
C ASP A 141 -15.64 -4.89 -6.38
#